data_AF-A0A679JX88-F1
#
_entry.id   AF-A0A679JX88-F1
#
_cell.length_a   1.000
_cell.length_b   1.000
_cell.length_c   1.000
_cell.angle_alpha   90.00
_cell.angle_beta   90.00
_cell.angle_gamma   90.00
#
_symmetry.space_group_name_H-M   'P 1'
#
loop_
_entity.id
_entity.type
_entity.pdbx_description
1 polymer ?
#
loop_
_entity_poly.entity_id
_entity_poly.type
_entity_poly.pdbx_seq_one_letter_code
_entity_poly.pdbx_strand_id
1 'polypeptide(L)'
;MNQSMMLDFAQREIATLEKAAPAHMLVLMLEACARQGFECRSDILMHLNNAAASPLAGLDAFSISRLAKRIDDIAVSLLTHLSPDDPRDGLYCTAMFCLKLVDEGLLEDKQNQAVLVSLMLIDDVKDDQKDVNGAESVWRVDEARWKASAGNMLHRAHLQGLYLRTIKMCN
;
A
#
# COMPACT_ATOMS: atom_id res chain seq x y z
N MET A 1 24.47 -26.38 3.81
CA MET A 1 23.81 -25.26 3.11
C MET A 1 24.45 -23.96 3.60
N ASN A 2 24.97 -23.14 2.68
CA ASN A 2 25.74 -21.93 2.99
C ASN A 2 24.85 -20.84 3.61
N GLN A 3 25.31 -20.22 4.72
CA GLN A 3 24.65 -19.12 5.41
C GLN A 3 24.32 -17.93 4.48
N SER A 4 25.15 -17.70 3.47
CA SER A 4 24.93 -16.69 2.42
C SER A 4 23.69 -16.97 1.55
N MET A 5 23.38 -18.24 1.26
CA MET A 5 22.23 -18.62 0.43
C MET A 5 20.90 -18.46 1.19
N MET A 6 20.91 -18.67 2.50
CA MET A 6 19.75 -18.43 3.38
C MET A 6 19.43 -16.94 3.52
N LEU A 7 20.46 -16.09 3.59
CA LEU A 7 20.30 -14.63 3.66
C LEU A 7 19.70 -14.06 2.37
N ASP A 8 20.17 -14.52 1.21
CA ASP A 8 19.62 -14.11 -0.11
C ASP A 8 18.14 -14.49 -0.25
N PHE A 9 17.77 -15.69 0.21
CA PHE A 9 16.37 -16.13 0.16
C PHE A 9 15.46 -15.27 1.04
N ALA A 10 15.86 -15.00 2.29
CA ALA A 10 15.08 -14.15 3.20
C ALA A 10 14.91 -12.72 2.67
N GLN A 11 15.96 -12.16 2.06
CA GLN A 11 15.91 -10.83 1.45
C GLN A 11 14.94 -10.77 0.27
N ARG A 12 14.95 -11.79 -0.60
CA ARG A 12 14.01 -11.87 -1.73
C ARG A 12 12.57 -11.99 -1.26
N GLU A 13 12.31 -12.74 -0.20
CA GLU A 13 10.97 -12.81 0.39
C GLU A 13 10.51 -11.45 0.88
N ILE A 14 11.33 -10.76 1.68
CA ILE A 14 10.99 -9.42 2.19
C ILE A 14 10.70 -8.46 1.03
N ALA A 15 11.58 -8.42 0.02
CA ALA A 15 11.37 -7.60 -1.17
C ALA A 15 10.08 -7.96 -1.93
N THR A 16 9.67 -9.23 -1.92
CA THR A 16 8.41 -9.68 -2.53
C THR A 16 7.21 -9.14 -1.74
N LEU A 17 7.26 -9.23 -0.40
CA LEU A 17 6.22 -8.71 0.48
C LEU A 17 6.07 -7.19 0.32
N GLU A 18 7.20 -6.46 0.34
CA GLU A 18 7.24 -5.00 0.21
C GLU A 18 6.72 -4.51 -1.15
N LYS A 19 6.91 -5.30 -2.22
CA LYS A 19 6.38 -4.97 -3.55
C LYS A 19 4.90 -5.26 -3.70
N ALA A 20 4.41 -6.34 -3.10
CA ALA A 20 3.03 -6.81 -3.27
C ALA A 20 2.04 -6.13 -2.31
N ALA A 21 2.46 -5.91 -1.06
CA ALA A 21 1.56 -5.44 0.00
C ALA A 21 0.83 -4.14 -0.30
N PRO A 22 1.45 -3.07 -0.87
CA PRO A 22 0.74 -1.82 -1.14
C PRO A 22 -0.45 -2.00 -2.10
N ALA A 23 -0.28 -2.77 -3.16
CA ALA A 23 -1.35 -3.06 -4.11
C ALA A 23 -2.45 -3.92 -3.47
N HIS A 24 -2.08 -4.95 -2.71
CA HIS A 24 -3.05 -5.80 -2.01
C HIS A 24 -3.89 -5.01 -0.99
N MET A 25 -3.26 -4.09 -0.24
CA MET A 25 -3.97 -3.22 0.70
C MET A 25 -5.01 -2.33 0.00
N LEU A 26 -4.69 -1.77 -1.16
CA LEU A 26 -5.64 -0.99 -1.96
C LEU A 26 -6.81 -1.85 -2.46
N VAL A 27 -6.56 -3.09 -2.88
CA VAL A 27 -7.62 -4.05 -3.24
C VAL A 27 -8.57 -4.26 -2.07
N LEU A 28 -8.05 -4.59 -0.88
CA LEU A 28 -8.88 -4.83 0.31
C LEU A 28 -9.74 -3.61 0.67
N MET A 29 -9.19 -2.40 0.55
CA MET A 29 -9.94 -1.17 0.83
C MET A 29 -10.99 -0.87 -0.25
N LEU A 30 -10.71 -1.11 -1.53
CA LEU A 30 -11.70 -0.98 -2.60
C LEU A 30 -12.84 -2.00 -2.45
N GLU A 31 -12.53 -3.24 -2.08
CA GLU A 31 -13.54 -4.25 -1.76
C GLU A 31 -14.39 -3.85 -0.55
N ALA A 32 -13.78 -3.24 0.47
CA ALA A 32 -14.51 -2.69 1.61
C ALA A 32 -15.46 -1.56 1.19
N CYS A 33 -15.02 -0.66 0.30
CA CYS A 33 -15.88 0.38 -0.28
C CYS A 33 -17.04 -0.23 -1.09
N ALA A 34 -16.75 -1.19 -1.97
CA ALA A 34 -17.77 -1.87 -2.77
C ALA A 34 -18.85 -2.55 -1.91
N ARG A 35 -18.44 -3.18 -0.79
CA ARG A 35 -19.38 -3.78 0.18
C ARG A 35 -20.31 -2.77 0.85
N GLN A 36 -19.93 -1.49 0.91
CA GLN A 36 -20.77 -0.41 1.42
C GLN A 36 -21.59 0.30 0.33
N GLY A 37 -21.56 -0.20 -0.91
CA GLY A 37 -22.35 0.33 -2.02
C GLY A 37 -21.65 1.44 -2.82
N PHE A 38 -20.36 1.69 -2.60
CA PHE A 38 -19.60 2.58 -3.46
C PHE A 38 -19.24 1.88 -4.78
N GLU A 39 -19.39 2.60 -5.90
CA GLU A 39 -18.98 2.07 -7.20
C GLU A 39 -17.44 2.08 -7.31
N CYS A 40 -16.87 0.91 -7.59
CA CYS A 40 -15.45 0.75 -7.86
C CYS A 40 -15.28 0.32 -9.32
N ARG A 41 -14.42 1.00 -10.07
CA ARG A 41 -14.16 0.62 -11.46
C ARG A 41 -13.41 -0.71 -11.51
N SER A 42 -13.91 -1.65 -12.30
CA SER A 42 -13.40 -3.02 -12.37
C SER A 42 -12.00 -3.14 -12.99
N ASP A 43 -11.63 -2.20 -13.87
CA ASP A 43 -10.30 -2.10 -14.46
C ASP A 43 -9.24 -1.80 -13.39
N ILE A 44 -9.51 -0.86 -12.48
CA ILE A 44 -8.63 -0.51 -11.35
C ILE A 44 -8.38 -1.73 -10.47
N LEU A 45 -9.45 -2.45 -10.09
CA LEU A 45 -9.34 -3.68 -9.29
C LEU A 45 -8.49 -4.75 -9.99
N MET A 46 -8.68 -4.95 -11.30
CA MET A 46 -7.87 -5.89 -12.07
C MET A 46 -6.38 -5.49 -12.10
N HIS A 47 -6.09 -4.21 -12.35
CA HIS A 47 -4.71 -3.71 -12.39
C HIS A 47 -4.00 -3.83 -11.03
N LEU A 48 -4.70 -3.53 -9.93
CA LEU A 48 -4.16 -3.69 -8.58
C LEU A 48 -3.95 -5.17 -8.22
N ASN A 49 -4.88 -6.05 -8.57
CA ASN A 49 -4.70 -7.50 -8.39
C ASN A 49 -3.49 -8.02 -9.15
N ASN A 50 -3.31 -7.59 -10.41
CA ASN A 50 -2.13 -7.95 -11.20
C ASN A 50 -0.84 -7.43 -10.57
N ALA A 51 -0.84 -6.20 -10.05
CA ALA A 51 0.32 -5.62 -9.38
C ALA A 51 0.64 -6.29 -8.03
N ALA A 52 -0.36 -6.75 -7.30
CA ALA A 52 -0.19 -7.53 -6.07
C ALA A 52 0.35 -8.94 -6.36
N ALA A 53 -0.09 -9.54 -7.48
CA ALA A 53 0.31 -10.89 -7.87
C ALA A 53 1.66 -10.94 -8.62
N SER A 54 2.05 -9.88 -9.34
CA SER A 54 3.25 -9.90 -10.20
C SER A 54 4.55 -10.23 -9.46
N PRO A 55 4.78 -9.81 -8.18
CA PRO A 55 5.97 -10.20 -7.44
C PRO A 55 6.05 -11.71 -7.14
N LEU A 56 4.93 -12.43 -7.23
CA LEU A 56 4.86 -13.88 -7.03
C LEU A 56 5.10 -14.67 -8.33
N ALA A 57 5.21 -13.99 -9.47
CA ALA A 57 5.37 -14.64 -10.76
C ALA A 57 6.67 -15.47 -10.82
N GLY A 58 6.56 -16.70 -11.34
CA GLY A 58 7.70 -17.61 -11.48
C GLY A 58 8.11 -18.37 -10.22
N LEU A 59 7.39 -18.20 -9.11
CA LEU A 59 7.57 -19.01 -7.91
C LEU A 59 6.79 -20.33 -7.99
N ASP A 60 7.20 -21.33 -7.22
CA ASP A 60 6.46 -22.58 -7.09
C ASP A 60 5.18 -22.39 -6.26
N ALA A 61 4.21 -23.30 -6.42
CA ALA A 61 2.90 -23.19 -5.78
C ALA A 61 2.95 -23.11 -4.25
N PHE A 62 3.91 -23.78 -3.60
CA PHE A 62 4.05 -23.74 -2.14
C PHE A 62 4.57 -22.38 -1.68
N SER A 63 5.59 -21.85 -2.36
CA SER A 63 6.10 -20.50 -2.10
C SER A 63 5.04 -19.43 -2.33
N ILE A 64 4.26 -19.54 -3.41
CA ILE A 64 3.14 -18.62 -3.69
C ILE A 64 2.14 -18.64 -2.55
N SER A 65 1.66 -19.81 -2.14
CA SER A 65 0.65 -19.94 -1.07
C SER A 65 1.14 -19.31 0.25
N ARG A 66 2.37 -19.60 0.64
CA ARG A 66 2.96 -19.05 1.87
C ARG A 66 3.16 -17.54 1.81
N LEU A 67 3.66 -17.00 0.70
CA LEU A 67 3.86 -15.57 0.56
C LEU A 67 2.55 -14.82 0.42
N ALA A 68 1.57 -15.34 -0.33
CA ALA A 68 0.24 -14.76 -0.45
C ALA A 68 -0.44 -14.62 0.92
N LYS A 69 -0.37 -15.66 1.76
CA LYS A 69 -0.86 -15.59 3.13
C LYS A 69 -0.15 -14.49 3.95
N ARG A 70 1.17 -14.41 3.86
CA ARG A 70 1.93 -13.37 4.58
C ARG A 70 1.59 -11.96 4.09
N ILE A 71 1.41 -11.78 2.79
CA ILE A 71 0.96 -10.50 2.19
C ILE A 71 -0.40 -10.12 2.76
N ASP A 72 -1.33 -11.06 2.83
CA ASP A 72 -2.66 -10.85 3.41
C ASP A 72 -2.59 -10.50 4.90
N ASP A 73 -1.85 -11.28 5.69
CA ASP A 73 -1.66 -11.05 7.14
C ASP A 73 -1.06 -9.65 7.41
N ILE A 74 -0.06 -9.24 6.62
CA ILE A 74 0.57 -7.90 6.69
C ILE A 74 -0.45 -6.82 6.33
N ALA A 75 -1.15 -6.97 5.20
CA ALA A 75 -2.11 -6.00 4.73
C ALA A 75 -3.23 -5.79 5.77
N VAL A 76 -3.87 -6.87 6.21
CA VAL A 76 -4.91 -6.82 7.24
C VAL A 76 -4.38 -6.15 8.51
N SER A 77 -3.19 -6.52 8.99
CA SER A 77 -2.58 -5.93 10.18
C SER A 77 -2.35 -4.42 10.06
N LEU A 78 -1.84 -3.95 8.92
CA LEU A 78 -1.62 -2.52 8.66
C LEU A 78 -2.95 -1.76 8.55
N LEU A 79 -4.00 -2.41 8.05
CA LEU A 79 -5.33 -1.83 7.90
C LEU A 79 -6.19 -1.88 9.17
N THR A 80 -5.83 -2.69 10.19
CA THR A 80 -6.68 -3.05 11.37
C THR A 80 -7.25 -1.89 12.21
N HIS A 81 -6.86 -0.63 11.95
CA HIS A 81 -7.38 0.54 12.66
C HIS A 81 -7.75 1.71 11.74
N LEU A 82 -7.87 1.47 10.44
CA LEU A 82 -8.33 2.48 9.52
C LEU A 82 -9.87 2.54 9.56
N SER A 83 -10.38 3.72 9.94
CA SER A 83 -11.77 4.18 9.91
C SER A 83 -12.81 3.09 9.60
N PRO A 84 -13.23 2.29 10.60
CA PRO A 84 -14.15 1.16 10.38
C PRO A 84 -15.53 1.62 9.87
N ASP A 85 -15.89 2.88 10.12
CA ASP A 85 -17.17 3.46 9.77
C ASP A 85 -17.23 4.02 8.34
N ASP A 86 -16.09 4.46 7.77
CA ASP A 86 -15.99 4.93 6.37
C ASP A 86 -14.73 4.36 5.68
N PRO A 87 -14.88 3.34 4.82
CA PRO A 87 -13.78 2.68 4.14
C PRO A 87 -13.09 3.59 3.12
N ARG A 88 -13.72 4.69 2.67
CA ARG A 88 -13.06 5.66 1.79
C ARG A 88 -11.93 6.38 2.52
N ASP A 89 -12.12 6.71 3.79
CA ASP A 89 -11.06 7.32 4.60
C ASP A 89 -9.87 6.36 4.76
N GLY A 90 -10.15 5.07 4.97
CA GLY A 90 -9.12 4.03 4.95
C GLY A 90 -8.44 3.87 3.59
N LEU A 91 -9.19 4.02 2.49
CA LEU A 91 -8.66 3.98 1.13
C LEU A 91 -7.70 5.15 0.89
N TYR A 92 -8.05 6.38 1.29
CA TYR A 92 -7.17 7.55 1.19
C TYR A 92 -5.96 7.47 2.11
N CYS A 93 -6.10 6.95 3.33
CA CYS A 93 -4.97 6.65 4.21
C CYS A 93 -3.99 5.65 3.54
N THR A 94 -4.53 4.61 2.90
CA THR A 94 -3.74 3.60 2.19
C THR A 94 -3.06 4.18 0.94
N ALA A 95 -3.76 5.06 0.20
CA ALA A 95 -3.17 5.79 -0.90
C ALA A 95 -2.01 6.68 -0.44
N MET A 96 -2.20 7.44 0.64
CA MET A 96 -1.14 8.26 1.24
C MET A 96 0.03 7.43 1.75
N PHE A 97 -0.22 6.23 2.27
CA PHE A 97 0.84 5.29 2.64
C PHE A 97 1.69 4.89 1.42
N CYS A 98 1.06 4.57 0.29
CA CYS A 98 1.78 4.23 -0.94
C CYS A 98 2.65 5.40 -1.43
N LEU A 99 2.10 6.63 -1.42
CA LEU A 99 2.86 7.83 -1.81
C LEU A 99 4.03 8.10 -0.86
N LYS A 100 3.83 7.94 0.44
CA LYS A 100 4.87 8.09 1.45
C LYS A 100 6.03 7.11 1.24
N LEU A 101 5.75 5.85 0.88
CA LEU A 101 6.79 4.87 0.56
C LEU A 101 7.65 5.34 -0.62
N VAL A 102 7.04 5.94 -1.65
CA VAL A 102 7.78 6.49 -2.80
C VAL A 102 8.61 7.71 -2.39
N ASP A 103 8.02 8.64 -1.63
CA ASP A 103 8.71 9.86 -1.17
C ASP A 103 9.92 9.54 -0.29
N GLU A 104 9.85 8.48 0.51
CA GLU A 104 10.97 8.01 1.35
C GLU A 104 11.96 7.11 0.61
N GLY A 105 11.72 6.80 -0.67
CA GLY A 105 12.56 5.93 -1.48
C GLY A 105 12.50 4.44 -1.08
N LEU A 106 11.41 4.02 -0.44
CA LEU A 106 11.16 2.67 0.05
C LEU A 106 10.42 1.80 -0.98
N LEU A 107 9.76 2.43 -1.96
CA LEU A 107 9.17 1.78 -3.12
C LEU A 107 9.85 2.31 -4.39
N GLU A 108 10.66 1.48 -5.04
CA GLU A 108 11.50 1.88 -6.18
C GLU A 108 10.68 2.15 -7.46
N ASP A 109 9.58 1.43 -7.66
CA ASP A 109 8.80 1.48 -8.89
C ASP A 109 7.67 2.52 -8.78
N LYS A 110 7.93 3.73 -9.31
CA LYS A 110 6.95 4.81 -9.43
C LYS A 110 5.85 4.53 -10.46
N GLN A 111 6.04 3.54 -11.33
CA GLN A 111 5.04 3.09 -12.30
C GLN A 111 4.19 1.94 -11.77
N ASN A 112 4.44 1.49 -10.53
CA ASN A 112 3.60 0.51 -9.86
C ASN A 112 2.15 1.02 -9.83
N GLN A 113 1.21 0.16 -10.19
CA GLN A 113 -0.22 0.50 -10.24
C GLN A 113 -0.74 1.02 -8.91
N ALA A 114 -0.20 0.56 -7.78
CA ALA A 114 -0.55 1.10 -6.47
C ALA A 114 -0.23 2.60 -6.35
N VAL A 115 0.91 3.04 -6.89
CA VAL A 115 1.32 4.45 -6.87
C VAL A 115 0.43 5.28 -7.79
N LEU A 116 0.19 4.80 -9.02
CA LEU A 116 -0.66 5.50 -9.99
C LEU A 116 -2.09 5.66 -9.49
N VAL A 117 -2.69 4.60 -8.95
CA VAL A 117 -4.03 4.64 -8.35
C VAL A 117 -4.06 5.57 -7.14
N SER A 118 -3.01 5.57 -6.32
CA SER A 118 -2.91 6.49 -5.17
C SER A 118 -2.84 7.95 -5.60
N LEU A 119 -2.11 8.26 -6.67
CA LEU A 119 -2.08 9.62 -7.24
C LEU A 119 -3.47 10.05 -7.72
N MET A 120 -4.15 9.20 -8.50
CA MET A 120 -5.50 9.51 -9.00
C MET A 120 -6.50 9.74 -7.86
N LEU A 121 -6.52 8.85 -6.85
CA LEU A 121 -7.42 8.97 -5.71
C LEU A 121 -7.22 10.27 -4.92
N ILE A 122 -5.98 10.70 -4.73
CA ILE A 122 -5.67 11.93 -3.99
C ILE A 122 -5.91 13.18 -4.84
N ASP A 123 -5.77 13.09 -6.17
CA ASP A 123 -6.07 14.19 -7.09
C ASP A 123 -7.58 14.45 -7.18
N ASP A 124 -8.40 13.39 -7.31
CA ASP A 124 -9.86 13.48 -7.37
C ASP A 124 -10.44 14.23 -6.14
N VAL A 125 -9.93 13.95 -4.93
CA VAL A 125 -10.35 14.64 -3.69
C VAL A 125 -10.06 16.14 -3.74
N LYS A 126 -8.92 16.54 -4.29
CA LYS A 126 -8.52 17.95 -4.37
C LYS A 126 -9.43 18.73 -5.31
N ASP A 127 -9.97 18.07 -6.33
CA ASP A 127 -10.88 18.69 -7.28
C ASP A 127 -12.33 18.76 -6.81
N ASP A 128 -12.81 17.74 -6.09
CA ASP A 128 -14.21 17.64 -5.64
C ASP A 128 -14.53 18.48 -4.40
N GLN A 129 -13.56 18.76 -3.51
CA GLN A 129 -13.78 19.50 -2.26
C GLN A 129 -13.41 20.99 -2.33
N LYS A 130 -13.87 21.69 -3.38
CA LYS A 130 -13.79 23.16 -3.45
C LYS A 130 -15.05 23.75 -2.80
N ASP A 131 -14.89 24.48 -1.70
CA ASP A 131 -15.95 25.32 -1.09
C ASP A 131 -16.55 26.26 -2.17
N VAL A 132 -17.82 26.63 -2.03
CA VAL A 132 -18.55 27.67 -2.80
C VAL A 132 -17.75 28.99 -2.95
N ASN A 133 -16.76 29.25 -2.08
CA ASN A 133 -15.83 30.37 -2.12
C ASN A 133 -14.39 30.03 -2.60
N GLY A 134 -14.13 28.80 -3.06
CA GLY A 134 -12.81 28.35 -3.54
C GLY A 134 -11.76 28.14 -2.43
N ALA A 135 -12.17 28.07 -1.16
CA ALA A 135 -11.24 27.88 -0.05
C ALA A 135 -10.74 26.42 0.00
N GLU A 136 -9.48 26.21 -0.34
CA GLU A 136 -8.72 24.94 -0.27
C GLU A 136 -8.56 24.36 1.15
N SER A 137 -9.31 24.83 2.16
CA SER A 137 -8.99 24.57 3.57
C SER A 137 -9.48 23.21 4.08
N VAL A 138 -10.55 22.64 3.52
CA VAL A 138 -11.16 21.40 4.04
C VAL A 138 -10.30 20.18 3.69
N TRP A 139 -9.94 20.02 2.40
CA TRP A 139 -9.12 18.89 1.97
C TRP A 139 -7.73 18.87 2.63
N ARG A 140 -7.15 20.03 2.96
CA ARG A 140 -5.84 20.12 3.64
C ARG A 140 -5.87 19.53 5.05
N VAL A 141 -6.98 19.64 5.76
CA VAL A 141 -7.14 19.05 7.09
C VAL A 141 -7.24 17.53 6.99
N ASP A 142 -8.04 17.03 6.06
CA ASP A 142 -8.15 15.58 5.80
C ASP A 142 -6.83 15.01 5.27
N GLU A 143 -6.12 15.73 4.40
CA GLU A 143 -4.81 15.34 3.89
C GLU A 143 -3.79 15.20 5.03
N ALA A 144 -3.78 16.14 5.97
CA ALA A 144 -2.91 16.07 7.15
C ALA A 144 -3.23 14.84 8.02
N ARG A 145 -4.52 14.52 8.20
CA ARG A 145 -4.96 13.30 8.90
C ARG A 145 -4.47 12.04 8.19
N TRP A 146 -4.65 11.95 6.87
CA TRP A 146 -4.21 10.79 6.10
C TRP A 146 -2.69 10.63 6.10
N LYS A 147 -1.94 11.72 6.02
CA LYS A 147 -0.46 11.71 6.15
C LYS A 147 -0.03 11.20 7.53
N ALA A 148 -0.71 11.60 8.60
CA ALA A 148 -0.43 11.10 9.95
C ALA A 148 -0.74 9.59 10.07
N SER A 149 -1.88 9.14 9.54
CA SER A 149 -2.24 7.72 9.50
C SER A 149 -1.24 6.89 8.69
N ALA A 150 -0.81 7.39 7.52
CA ALA A 150 0.23 6.78 6.71
C ALA A 150 1.58 6.67 7.46
N GLY A 151 1.94 7.67 8.27
CA GLY A 151 3.10 7.60 9.16
C GLY A 151 2.98 6.51 10.21
N ASN A 152 1.82 6.35 10.83
CA ASN A 152 1.55 5.27 11.79
C ASN A 152 1.55 3.89 11.12
N MET A 153 1.07 3.79 9.88
CA MET A 153 1.16 2.56 9.08
C MET A 153 2.62 2.20 8.79
N LEU A 154 3.43 3.17 8.37
CA LEU A 154 4.85 2.94 8.13
C LEU A 154 5.59 2.51 9.39
N HIS A 155 5.32 3.17 10.53
CA HIS A 155 5.89 2.75 11.81
C HIS A 155 5.54 1.30 12.14
N ARG A 156 4.29 0.88 11.95
CA ARG A 156 3.87 -0.52 12.14
C ARG A 156 4.54 -1.48 11.17
N ALA A 157 4.70 -1.09 9.90
CA ALA A 157 5.41 -1.89 8.91
C ALA A 157 6.88 -2.10 9.29
N HIS A 158 7.54 -1.06 9.82
CA HIS A 158 8.90 -1.18 10.37
C HIS A 158 8.97 -2.16 11.55
N LEU A 159 7.99 -2.16 12.45
CA LEU A 159 7.91 -3.12 13.56
C LEU A 159 7.72 -4.57 13.07
N GLN A 160 7.18 -4.76 11.87
CA GLN A 160 7.07 -6.06 11.20
C GLN A 160 8.31 -6.42 10.37
N GLY A 161 9.35 -5.57 10.39
CA GLY A 161 10.59 -5.79 9.65
C GLY A 161 10.52 -5.43 8.16
N LEU A 162 9.50 -4.70 7.73
CA LEU A 162 9.31 -4.24 6.34
C LEU A 162 9.80 -2.80 6.19
N TYR A 163 10.20 -2.45 4.97
CA TYR A 163 10.66 -1.13 4.53
C TYR A 163 11.78 -0.53 5.39
N LEU A 164 12.57 -1.40 6.04
CA LEU A 164 13.75 -0.97 6.76
C LEU A 164 14.79 -0.54 5.74
N ARG A 165 15.16 0.76 5.72
CA ARG A 165 16.30 1.22 4.92
C ARG A 165 17.50 0.35 5.26
N THR A 166 17.89 -0.52 4.34
CA THR A 166 19.15 -1.23 4.47
C THR A 166 20.21 -0.15 4.42
N ILE A 167 20.84 0.16 5.56
CA ILE A 167 22.07 0.93 5.56
C ILE A 167 23.02 0.08 4.71
N LYS A 168 23.21 0.49 3.45
CA LYS A 168 24.35 -0.01 2.66
C LYS A 168 25.56 0.38 3.48
N MET A 169 26.13 -0.58 4.22
CA MET A 169 27.50 -0.40 4.71
C MET A 169 28.33 -0.23 3.46
N CYS A 170 28.78 1.00 3.22
CA CYS A 170 29.72 1.32 2.17
C CYS A 170 30.91 0.38 2.32
N ASN A 171 31.17 -0.44 1.30
CA ASN A 171 32.49 -1.03 1.09
C ASN A 171 33.42 0.05 0.52
#